data_AF-A0A7Y2MFY4-F1
#
_entry.id   AF-A0A7Y2MFY4-F1
#
_cell.length_a   1.000
_cell.length_b   1.000
_cell.length_c   1.000
_cell.angle_alpha   90.00
_cell.angle_beta   90.00
_cell.angle_gamma   90.00
#
_symmetry.space_group_name_H-M   'P 1'
#
loop_
_entity.id
_entity.type
_entity.pdbx_description
1 polymer ?
#
loop_
_entity_poly.entity_id
_entity_poly.type
_entity_poly.pdbx_seq_one_letter_code
_entity_poly.pdbx_strand_id
1 'polypeptide(L)'
;MARYIAVYDIADTHRDPHAAFIAQAEKLGWSTWVWAPTAKKWYKLPNTTLIGDFQDRDAAQAVFNAAAKAARAEKGELTVEKYFIADWSSATFDSDVKAGPVT
;
A
#
# COMPACT_ATOMS: atom_id res chain seq x y z
N MET A 1 9.89 13.67 -8.62
CA MET A 1 8.97 12.81 -7.87
C MET A 1 9.81 11.98 -6.92
N ALA A 2 9.39 11.87 -5.67
CA ALA A 2 9.99 11.02 -4.66
C ALA A 2 9.13 9.79 -4.46
N ARG A 3 9.76 8.71 -4.02
CA ARG A 3 9.07 7.47 -3.76
C ARG A 3 8.59 7.44 -2.32
N TYR A 4 7.35 7.01 -2.13
CA TYR A 4 6.71 6.89 -0.82
C TYR A 4 6.27 5.46 -0.57
N ILE A 5 6.29 5.06 0.69
CA ILE A 5 5.66 3.85 1.20
C ILE A 5 4.46 4.24 2.05
N ALA A 6 3.35 3.55 1.86
CA ALA A 6 2.18 3.64 2.70
C ALA A 6 1.93 2.28 3.36
N VAL A 7 1.84 2.25 4.68
CA VAL A 7 1.39 1.07 5.46
C VAL A 7 0.08 1.44 6.11
N TYR A 8 -0.92 0.56 6.04
CA TYR A 8 -2.26 0.88 6.48
C TYR A 8 -2.98 -0.32 7.08
N ASP A 9 -4.01 -0.01 7.84
CA ASP A 9 -4.89 -0.99 8.46
C ASP A 9 -6.32 -0.69 8.03
N ILE A 10 -7.03 -1.71 7.53
CA ILE A 10 -8.44 -1.61 7.19
C ILE A 10 -9.18 -2.55 8.12
N ALA A 11 -10.21 -2.02 8.79
CA ALA A 11 -11.05 -2.80 9.68
C ALA A 11 -11.56 -4.05 8.96
N ASP A 12 -11.36 -5.22 9.57
CA ASP A 12 -11.77 -6.49 8.99
C ASP A 12 -13.31 -6.56 8.96
N THR A 13 -13.87 -6.61 7.77
CA THR A 13 -15.31 -6.71 7.54
C THR A 13 -15.59 -7.99 6.77
N HIS A 14 -16.84 -8.46 6.80
CA HIS A 14 -17.28 -9.76 6.26
C HIS A 14 -16.95 -10.03 4.77
N ARG A 15 -16.38 -9.06 4.04
CA ARG A 15 -15.86 -9.19 2.68
C ARG A 15 -14.53 -8.48 2.61
N ASP A 16 -13.46 -9.19 2.25
CA ASP A 16 -12.09 -8.64 2.17
C ASP A 16 -12.06 -7.22 1.57
N PRO A 17 -11.96 -6.17 2.41
CA PRO A 17 -12.11 -4.79 1.97
C PRO A 17 -10.83 -4.28 1.29
N HIS A 18 -9.71 -4.98 1.46
CA HIS A 18 -8.40 -4.62 0.91
C HIS A 18 -8.40 -4.67 -0.61
N ALA A 19 -9.05 -5.67 -1.21
CA ALA A 19 -9.06 -5.83 -2.66
C ALA A 19 -9.65 -4.60 -3.37
N ALA A 20 -10.73 -4.03 -2.85
CA ALA A 20 -11.34 -2.83 -3.42
C ALA A 20 -10.48 -1.59 -3.20
N PHE A 21 -9.90 -1.45 -2.01
CA PHE A 21 -8.96 -0.36 -1.74
C PHE A 21 -7.73 -0.40 -2.65
N ILE A 22 -7.08 -1.56 -2.76
CA ILE A 22 -5.91 -1.78 -3.61
C ILE A 22 -6.26 -1.47 -5.06
N ALA A 23 -7.40 -1.95 -5.58
CA ALA A 23 -7.81 -1.68 -6.95
C ALA A 23 -8.00 -0.18 -7.24
N GLN A 24 -8.48 0.59 -6.26
CA GLN A 24 -8.61 2.05 -6.40
C GLN A 24 -7.26 2.76 -6.23
N ALA A 25 -6.41 2.29 -5.33
CA ALA A 25 -5.07 2.83 -5.10
C ALA A 25 -4.18 2.63 -6.34
N GLU A 26 -4.25 1.46 -6.98
CA GLU A 26 -3.49 1.14 -8.20
C GLU A 26 -3.85 2.04 -9.39
N LYS A 27 -5.14 2.41 -9.52
CA LYS A 27 -5.59 3.39 -10.53
C LYS A 27 -4.99 4.78 -10.33
N LEU A 28 -4.56 5.10 -9.10
CA LEU A 28 -4.05 6.42 -8.74
C LEU A 28 -2.53 6.44 -8.56
N GLY A 29 -1.83 5.36 -8.96
CA GLY A 29 -0.36 5.32 -8.98
C GLY A 29 0.29 4.72 -7.75
N TRP A 30 -0.49 4.21 -6.79
CA TRP A 30 0.05 3.30 -5.77
C TRP A 30 0.26 1.91 -6.39
N SER A 31 1.08 1.08 -5.76
CA SER A 31 1.38 -0.27 -6.21
C SER A 31 1.63 -1.18 -5.02
N THR A 32 1.11 -2.40 -5.11
CA THR A 32 1.44 -3.51 -4.18
C THR A 32 2.66 -4.30 -4.66
N TRP A 33 3.30 -3.86 -5.74
CA TRP A 33 4.48 -4.49 -6.32
C TRP A 33 5.68 -3.57 -6.24
N VAL A 34 6.81 -4.13 -5.82
CA VAL A 34 8.08 -3.43 -5.71
C VAL A 34 9.19 -4.13 -6.47
N TRP A 35 10.00 -3.36 -7.20
CA TRP A 35 11.17 -3.88 -7.90
C TRP A 35 12.35 -3.98 -6.94
N ALA A 36 12.90 -5.19 -6.78
CA ALA A 36 14.16 -5.39 -6.07
C ALA A 36 15.32 -5.39 -7.07
N PRO A 37 16.13 -4.31 -7.13
CA PRO A 37 17.23 -4.21 -8.08
C PRO A 37 18.29 -5.29 -7.84
N THR A 38 18.57 -5.63 -6.58
CA THR A 38 19.57 -6.64 -6.19
C THR A 38 19.18 -8.05 -6.65
N ALA A 39 17.90 -8.42 -6.49
CA ALA A 39 17.38 -9.72 -6.89
C ALA A 39 16.88 -9.78 -8.34
N LYS A 40 16.84 -8.63 -9.03
CA LYS A 40 16.30 -8.45 -10.38
C LYS A 40 14.91 -9.08 -10.56
N LYS A 41 14.03 -8.91 -9.57
CA LYS A 41 12.65 -9.42 -9.63
C LYS A 41 11.65 -8.49 -8.93
N TRP A 42 10.39 -8.66 -9.27
CA TRP A 42 9.26 -8.02 -8.60
C TRP A 42 8.86 -8.83 -7.37
N TYR A 43 8.63 -8.14 -6.26
CA TYR A 43 8.09 -8.68 -5.03
C TYR A 43 6.68 -8.15 -4.80
N LYS A 44 5.79 -9.01 -4.32
CA LYS A 44 4.46 -8.62 -3.88
C LYS A 44 4.54 -8.21 -2.41
N LEU A 45 4.20 -6.96 -2.15
CA LEU A 45 4.07 -6.42 -0.80
C LEU A 45 2.82 -7.01 -0.11
N PRO A 46 2.79 -7.02 1.24
CA PRO A 46 1.57 -7.31 1.97
C PRO A 46 0.39 -6.48 1.45
N ASN A 47 -0.83 -7.02 1.51
CA ASN A 47 -2.06 -6.32 1.13
C ASN A 47 -2.40 -5.11 2.03
N THR A 48 -1.53 -4.78 2.98
CA THR A 48 -1.55 -3.62 3.88
C THR A 48 -0.43 -2.63 3.58
N THR A 49 0.32 -2.82 2.49
CA THR A 49 1.46 -1.98 2.11
C THR A 49 1.39 -1.58 0.64
N LEU A 50 1.65 -0.31 0.34
CA LEU A 50 1.70 0.26 -0.99
C LEU A 50 2.99 1.07 -1.17
N ILE A 51 3.48 1.13 -2.40
CA ILE A 51 4.53 2.05 -2.82
C ILE A 51 4.09 2.87 -4.02
N GLY A 52 4.58 4.09 -4.16
CA GLY A 52 4.26 4.92 -5.32
C GLY A 52 5.19 6.12 -5.42
N ASP A 53 5.27 6.70 -6.61
CA ASP A 53 6.09 7.87 -6.89
C ASP A 53 5.18 9.11 -6.95
N PHE A 54 5.41 10.09 -6.07
CA PHE A 54 4.59 11.30 -5.92
C PHE A 54 5.44 12.57 -5.87
N GLN A 55 4.82 13.74 -5.99
CA GLN A 55 5.55 15.01 -5.92
C GLN A 55 6.14 15.23 -4.52
N ASP A 56 5.30 15.08 -3.49
CA ASP A 56 5.60 15.28 -2.08
C ASP A 56 4.68 14.39 -1.23
N ARG A 57 4.90 14.37 0.09
CA ARG A 57 4.12 13.58 1.05
C ARG A 57 2.64 13.94 1.03
N ASP A 58 2.31 15.22 0.86
CA ASP A 58 0.93 15.69 0.90
C ASP A 58 0.17 15.23 -0.35
N ALA A 59 0.83 15.20 -1.52
CA ALA A 59 0.30 14.60 -2.74
C ALA A 59 0.07 13.08 -2.58
N ALA A 60 1.04 12.36 -1.99
CA ALA A 60 0.88 10.94 -1.70
C ALA A 60 -0.33 10.68 -0.77
N GLN A 61 -0.44 11.46 0.31
CA GLN A 61 -1.56 11.39 1.26
C GLN A 61 -2.90 11.72 0.59
N ALA A 62 -2.96 12.76 -0.23
CA ALA A 62 -4.18 13.13 -0.96
C ALA A 62 -4.66 12.00 -1.87
N VAL A 63 -3.73 11.36 -2.59
CA VAL A 63 -4.03 10.22 -3.46
C VAL A 63 -4.46 8.99 -2.66
N PHE A 64 -3.79 8.69 -1.55
CA PHE A 64 -4.19 7.61 -0.64
C PHE A 64 -5.62 7.80 -0.12
N ASN A 65 -5.96 9.01 0.34
CA ASN A 65 -7.30 9.34 0.82
C ASN A 65 -8.36 9.28 -0.31
N ALA A 66 -7.99 9.68 -1.53
CA ALA A 66 -8.86 9.55 -2.69
C ALA A 66 -9.18 8.08 -3.03
N ALA A 67 -8.18 7.20 -2.93
CA ALA A 67 -8.36 5.75 -3.10
C ALA A 67 -9.34 5.18 -2.05
N ALA A 68 -9.17 5.55 -0.78
CA ALA A 68 -10.06 5.12 0.31
C ALA A 68 -11.50 5.60 0.08
N LYS A 69 -11.67 6.86 -0.33
CA LYS A 69 -12.99 7.43 -0.66
C LYS A 69 -13.65 6.70 -1.84
N ALA A 70 -12.89 6.41 -2.90
CA ALA A 70 -13.40 5.69 -4.07
C ALA A 70 -13.79 4.25 -3.72
N ALA A 71 -12.97 3.56 -2.93
CA ALA A 71 -13.24 2.18 -2.51
C ALA A 71 -14.48 2.09 -1.61
N ARG A 72 -14.65 3.06 -0.68
CA ARG A 72 -15.86 3.19 0.14
C ARG A 72 -17.11 3.44 -0.71
N ALA A 73 -17.00 4.26 -1.75
CA ALA A 73 -18.12 4.49 -2.68
C ALA A 73 -18.49 3.23 -3.48
N GLU A 74 -17.52 2.34 -3.77
CA GLU A 74 -17.75 1.12 -4.54
C GLU A 74 -18.31 -0.05 -3.69
N LYS A 75 -17.75 -0.29 -2.49
CA LYS A 75 -18.07 -1.47 -1.67
C LYS A 75 -18.98 -1.19 -0.48
N GLY A 76 -19.21 0.07 -0.12
CA GLY A 76 -19.91 0.44 1.11
C GLY A 76 -18.93 0.61 2.28
N GLU A 77 -19.15 -0.08 3.40
CA GLU A 77 -18.35 0.11 4.62
C GLU A 77 -16.89 -0.30 4.42
N LEU A 78 -16.03 0.71 4.31
CA LEU A 78 -14.57 0.59 4.35
C LEU A 78 -14.05 1.66 5.31
N THR A 79 -13.37 1.20 6.35
CA THR A 79 -12.78 2.05 7.38
C THR A 79 -11.28 1.79 7.43
N VAL A 80 -10.49 2.78 7.02
CA VAL A 80 -9.04 2.78 7.26
C VAL A 80 -8.81 3.23 8.69
N GLU A 81 -8.39 2.34 9.58
CA GLU A 81 -8.22 2.64 11.00
C GLU A 81 -7.00 3.50 11.26
N LYS A 82 -5.90 3.16 10.58
CA LYS A 82 -4.62 3.84 10.69
C LYS A 82 -3.85 3.72 9.39
N TYR A 83 -3.05 4.73 9.09
CA TYR A 83 -2.07 4.67 8.01
C TYR A 83 -0.81 5.43 8.39
N PHE A 84 0.28 5.05 7.76
CA PHE A 84 1.60 5.65 7.87
C PHE A 84 2.11 5.87 6.45
N ILE A 85 2.53 7.10 6.12
CA ILE A 85 3.14 7.44 4.83
C ILE A 85 4.48 8.10 5.10
N ALA A 86 5.53 7.61 4.45
CA ALA A 86 6.88 8.16 4.56
C ALA A 86 7.65 8.06 3.25
N ASP A 87 8.68 8.89 3.10
CA ASP A 87 9.67 8.77 2.04
C ASP A 87 10.32 7.38 2.10
N TRP A 88 10.41 6.74 0.93
CA TRP A 88 10.97 5.40 0.78
C TRP A 88 12.08 5.40 -0.26
N SER A 89 13.33 5.35 0.21
CA SER A 89 14.54 5.37 -0.63
C SER A 89 15.37 4.10 -0.53
N SER A 90 14.84 3.03 0.08
CA SER A 90 15.64 1.84 0.32
C SER A 90 15.92 1.05 -0.96
N ALA A 91 17.20 0.72 -1.17
CA ALA A 91 17.64 -0.23 -2.20
C ALA A 91 17.50 -1.70 -1.76
N THR A 92 17.30 -1.95 -0.46
CA THR A 92 17.24 -3.30 0.13
C THR A 92 16.02 -3.44 1.04
N PHE A 93 15.23 -4.49 0.85
CA PHE A 93 14.02 -4.74 1.62
C PHE A 93 13.68 -6.24 1.60
N ASP A 94 12.93 -6.68 2.61
CA ASP A 94 12.38 -8.02 2.71
C ASP A 94 10.87 -7.98 2.46
N SER A 95 10.36 -8.88 1.62
CA SER A 95 8.93 -8.96 1.30
C SER A 95 8.41 -10.40 1.27
N ASP A 96 9.20 -11.34 0.76
CA ASP A 96 8.85 -12.78 0.72
C ASP A 96 9.46 -13.58 1.89
N VAL A 97 9.98 -12.91 2.92
CA VAL A 97 10.58 -13.58 4.07
C VAL A 97 9.48 -13.91 5.07
N LYS A 98 9.26 -15.20 5.36
CA LYS A 98 8.40 -15.63 6.46
C LYS A 98 9.16 -15.39 7.77
N ALA A 99 8.54 -14.69 8.72
CA ALA A 99 9.03 -14.71 10.09
C ALA A 99 9.11 -16.18 10.54
N GLY A 100 10.26 -16.60 11.08
CA GLY A 100 10.47 -17.96 11.55
C GLY A 100 9.42 -18.34 12.61
N PRO A 101 9.19 -19.65 12.85
CA PRO A 101 8.26 -20.06 13.89
C PRO A 101 8.66 -19.41 15.22
N VAL A 102 7.68 -18.80 15.89
CA VAL A 102 7.82 -18.45 17.30
C VAL A 102 8.01 -19.78 18.02
N THR A 103 9.20 -19.98 18.60
CA THR A 103 9.53 -21.19 19.37
C THR A 103 8.92 -21.11 20.76
#